data_AF-A0A349Z1U7-F1
#
_entry.id   AF-A0A349Z1U7-F1
#
_cell.length_a   1.000
_cell.length_b   1.000
_cell.length_c   1.000
_cell.angle_alpha   90.00
_cell.angle_beta   90.00
_cell.angle_gamma   90.00
#
_symmetry.space_group_name_H-M   'P 1'
#
loop_
_entity.id
_entity.type
_entity.pdbx_description
1 polymer ?
#
loop_
_entity_poly.entity_id
_entity_poly.type
_entity_poly.pdbx_seq_one_letter_code
_entity_poly.pdbx_strand_id
1 'polypeptide(L)'
;MSIPAQENFSFTKKQGQYLAYIHYYTKLNGYPPAHTDLQAYFKVTPPSVNQMIVTLEKKGLIQKQPRTARSISVLVSTDKLPELE
;
A
#
# COMPACT_ATOMS: atom_id res chain seq x y z
N MET A 1 -14.30 -9.41 25.48
CA MET A 1 -12.95 -9.59 24.91
C MET A 1 -13.16 -10.19 23.52
N SER A 2 -12.68 -9.67 22.40
CA SER A 2 -11.45 -8.92 22.14
C SER A 2 -11.64 -8.10 20.86
N ILE A 3 -11.31 -6.81 20.88
CA ILE A 3 -10.49 -6.19 19.82
C ILE A 3 -9.68 -5.08 20.53
N PRO A 4 -8.39 -5.30 20.84
CA PRO A 4 -7.55 -4.26 21.40
C PRO A 4 -7.03 -3.33 20.28
N ALA A 5 -6.78 -2.09 20.68
CA ALA A 5 -5.88 -1.11 20.08
C ALA A 5 -6.20 -0.64 18.64
N GLN A 6 -6.91 0.48 18.59
CA GLN A 6 -6.81 1.46 17.53
C GLN A 6 -5.34 1.93 17.37
N GLU A 7 -4.56 1.23 16.55
CA GLU A 7 -3.23 1.70 16.14
C GLU A 7 -3.43 2.90 15.19
N ASN A 8 -3.24 4.11 15.69
CA ASN A 8 -3.31 5.37 14.93
C ASN A 8 -2.14 5.47 13.94
N PHE A 9 -2.20 4.72 12.85
CA PHE A 9 -1.26 4.86 11.75
C PHE A 9 -1.51 6.20 11.03
N SER A 10 -0.81 7.24 11.45
CA SER A 10 -0.83 8.54 10.77
C SER A 10 -0.14 8.43 9.40
N PHE A 11 -0.93 8.32 8.33
CA PHE A 11 -0.45 8.37 6.95
C PHE A 11 -0.99 9.60 6.22
N THR A 12 -0.24 10.10 5.24
CA THR A 12 -0.65 11.26 4.43
C THR A 12 -1.71 10.83 3.40
N LYS A 13 -2.46 11.79 2.83
CA LYS A 13 -3.45 11.50 1.78
C LYS A 13 -2.89 10.64 0.64
N LYS A 14 -1.68 10.95 0.14
CA LYS A 14 -1.00 10.14 -0.89
C LYS A 14 -0.66 8.73 -0.42
N GLN A 15 -0.21 8.57 0.82
CA GLN A 15 0.07 7.25 1.40
C GLN A 15 -1.21 6.40 1.48
N GLY A 16 -2.33 7.01 1.91
CA GLY A 16 -3.64 6.37 1.92
C GLY A 16 -4.08 5.91 0.53
N GLN A 17 -3.92 6.76 -0.49
CA GLN A 17 -4.23 6.39 -1.88
C GLN A 17 -3.39 5.20 -2.39
N TYR A 18 -2.09 5.14 -2.07
CA TYR A 18 -1.24 4.00 -2.42
C TYR A 18 -1.75 2.71 -1.78
N LEU A 19 -2.02 2.75 -0.48
CA LEU A 19 -2.55 1.59 0.23
C LEU A 19 -3.90 1.15 -0.36
N ALA A 20 -4.80 2.10 -0.64
CA ALA A 20 -6.13 1.83 -1.17
C ALA A 20 -6.02 1.20 -2.55
N TYR A 21 -5.17 1.74 -3.41
CA TYR A 21 -4.92 1.19 -4.74
C TYR A 21 -4.36 -0.23 -4.68
N ILE A 22 -3.36 -0.50 -3.84
CA ILE A 22 -2.78 -1.84 -3.69
C ILE A 22 -3.84 -2.83 -3.21
N HIS A 23 -4.68 -2.42 -2.25
CA HIS A 23 -5.76 -3.25 -1.74
C HIS A 23 -6.83 -3.54 -2.82
N TYR A 24 -7.35 -2.50 -3.48
CA TYR A 24 -8.34 -2.65 -4.54
C TYR A 24 -7.81 -3.46 -5.72
N TYR A 25 -6.56 -3.24 -6.13
CA TYR A 25 -5.93 -4.00 -7.20
C TYR A 25 -5.82 -5.48 -6.83
N THR A 26 -5.43 -5.80 -5.60
CA THR A 26 -5.39 -7.18 -5.11
C THR A 26 -6.78 -7.80 -5.05
N LYS A 27 -7.80 -7.04 -4.61
CA LYS A 27 -9.19 -7.49 -4.56
C LYS A 27 -9.79 -7.75 -5.94
N LEU A 28 -9.46 -6.92 -6.92
CA LEU A 28 -9.97 -7.01 -8.29
C LEU A 28 -9.24 -8.08 -9.12
N ASN A 29 -7.91 -8.13 -9.04
CA ASN A 29 -7.09 -8.99 -9.89
C ASN A 29 -6.68 -10.31 -9.20
N GLY A 30 -6.84 -10.43 -7.88
CA GLY A 30 -6.40 -11.58 -7.08
C GLY A 30 -4.90 -11.64 -6.80
N TYR A 31 -4.12 -10.68 -7.29
CA TYR A 31 -2.68 -10.56 -7.03
C TYR A 31 -2.29 -9.10 -6.79
N PRO A 32 -1.24 -8.83 -6.01
CA PRO A 32 -0.82 -7.46 -5.73
C PRO A 32 -0.14 -6.79 -6.93
N PRO A 33 -0.27 -5.45 -7.06
CA PRO A 33 0.33 -4.70 -8.15
C PRO A 33 1.86 -4.77 -8.12
N ALA A 34 2.49 -4.67 -9.29
CA ALA A 34 3.92 -4.49 -9.40
C ALA A 34 4.32 -3.02 -9.21
N HIS A 35 5.62 -2.76 -9.08
CA HIS A 35 6.15 -1.40 -9.09
C HIS A 35 5.72 -0.65 -10.36
N THR A 36 5.75 -1.31 -11.51
CA THR A 36 5.36 -0.72 -12.81
C THR A 36 3.88 -0.34 -12.85
N ASP A 37 2.99 -1.13 -12.25
CA ASP A 37 1.56 -0.79 -12.14
C ASP A 37 1.35 0.49 -11.32
N LEU A 38 2.06 0.62 -10.20
CA LEU A 38 2.03 1.82 -9.36
C LEU A 38 2.59 3.04 -10.11
N GLN A 39 3.69 2.85 -10.85
CA GLN A 39 4.26 3.91 -11.68
C GLN A 39 3.29 4.37 -12.76
N ALA A 40 2.62 3.43 -13.44
CA ALA A 40 1.67 3.72 -14.50
C ALA A 40 0.41 4.44 -13.97
N TYR A 41 -0.12 3.96 -12.84
CA TYR A 41 -1.33 4.54 -12.23
C TYR A 41 -1.08 5.93 -11.63
N PHE A 42 -0.05 6.06 -10.79
CA PHE A 42 0.27 7.33 -10.13
C PHE A 42 1.09 8.28 -11.02
N LYS A 43 1.52 7.84 -12.21
CA LYS A 43 2.37 8.59 -13.15
C LYS A 43 3.62 9.17 -12.48
N VAL A 44 4.25 8.37 -11.62
CA VAL A 44 5.47 8.76 -10.89
C VAL A 44 6.69 7.99 -11.37
N THR A 45 7.86 8.54 -11.07
CA THR A 45 9.14 7.93 -11.43
C THR A 45 9.42 6.68 -10.58
N PRO A 46 10.22 5.71 -11.10
CA PRO A 46 10.61 4.53 -10.34
C PRO A 46 11.20 4.83 -8.93
N PRO A 47 12.10 5.81 -8.75
CA PRO A 47 12.63 6.13 -7.43
C PRO A 47 11.55 6.66 -6.47
N SER A 48 10.56 7.41 -6.95
CA SER A 48 9.45 7.90 -6.10
C SER A 48 8.57 6.77 -5.58
N VAL A 49 8.24 5.77 -6.42
CA VAL A 49 7.51 4.59 -5.95
C VAL A 49 8.32 3.83 -4.92
N ASN A 50 9.61 3.59 -5.19
CA ASN A 50 10.47 2.87 -4.25
C ASN A 50 10.57 3.61 -2.90
N GLN A 51 10.72 4.94 -2.91
CA GLN A 51 10.69 5.74 -1.68
C GLN A 51 9.35 5.65 -0.94
N MET A 52 8.22 5.71 -1.67
CA MET A 52 6.90 5.58 -1.07
C MET A 52 6.71 4.21 -0.41
N ILE A 53 7.06 3.14 -1.11
CA ILE A 53 7.01 1.77 -0.62
C ILE A 53 7.90 1.60 0.62
N VAL A 54 9.15 2.08 0.59
CA VAL A 54 10.05 2.04 1.75
C VAL A 54 9.48 2.82 2.94
N THR A 55 8.82 3.96 2.69
CA THR A 55 8.19 4.75 3.75
C THR A 55 7.01 4.00 4.38
N LEU A 56 6.17 3.37 3.56
CA LEU A 56 5.03 2.57 4.02
C LEU A 56 5.49 1.32 4.77
N GLU A 57 6.56 0.66 4.30
CA GLU A 57 7.19 -0.50 4.93
C GLU A 57 7.79 -0.13 6.29
N LYS A 58 8.53 0.99 6.37
CA LYS A 58 9.06 1.51 7.64
C LYS A 58 7.97 1.86 8.66
N LYS A 59 6.79 2.25 8.19
CA LYS A 59 5.62 2.50 9.03
C LYS A 59 4.87 1.22 9.42
N GLY A 60 5.25 0.05 8.91
CA GLY A 60 4.55 -1.21 9.14
C GLY A 60 3.20 -1.31 8.42
N LEU A 61 2.95 -0.47 7.42
CA LEU A 61 1.67 -0.42 6.68
C LEU A 61 1.63 -1.46 5.54
N ILE A 62 2.80 -1.74 4.96
CA ILE A 62 2.94 -2.76 3.92
C ILE A 62 4.14 -3.64 4.23
N GLN A 63 4.10 -4.84 3.68
CA GLN A 63 5.24 -5.74 3.61
C GLN A 63 5.60 -5.91 2.15
N LYS A 64 6.89 -5.80 1.80
CA LYS A 64 7.38 -6.19 0.48
C LYS A 64 8.58 -7.12 0.58
N GLN A 65 8.67 -8.07 -0.34
CA GLN A 65 9.91 -8.85 -0.49
C GLN A 65 10.89 -8.11 -1.41
N PRO A 66 12.13 -7.85 -0.96
CA PRO A 66 13.15 -7.28 -1.82
C PRO A 66 13.42 -8.19 -3.03
N ARG A 67 13.65 -7.58 -4.20
CA ARG A 67 13.96 -8.26 -5.48
C ARG A 67 12.84 -9.12 -6.09
N THR A 68 11.63 -9.10 -5.54
CA THR A 68 10.50 -9.84 -6.12
C THR A 68 9.41 -8.87 -6.59
N ALA A 69 9.07 -8.93 -7.88
CA ALA A 69 7.94 -8.19 -8.43
C ALA A 69 6.63 -8.82 -7.92
N ARG A 70 5.61 -8.00 -7.64
CA ARG A 70 4.30 -8.44 -7.12
C ARG A 70 4.37 -9.14 -5.75
N SER A 71 5.26 -8.71 -4.87
CA SER A 71 5.32 -9.19 -3.49
C SER A 71 4.93 -8.13 -2.46
N ILE A 72 4.15 -7.11 -2.86
CA ILE A 72 3.67 -6.08 -1.95
C ILE A 72 2.37 -6.58 -1.31
N SER A 73 2.34 -6.68 0.02
CA SER A 73 1.15 -7.03 0.79
C SER A 73 0.78 -5.87 1.70
N VAL A 74 -0.47 -5.42 1.64
CA VAL A 74 -0.98 -4.40 2.57
C VAL A 74 -1.30 -5.10 3.88
N LEU A 75 -0.70 -4.60 4.97
CA LEU A 75 -0.95 -5.07 6.33
C LEU A 75 -2.04 -4.25 7.04
N VAL A 76 -2.50 -3.16 6.41
CA VAL A 76 -3.55 -2.28 6.94
C VAL A 76 -4.93 -2.86 6.64
N SER A 77 -5.80 -2.90 7.65
CA SER A 77 -7.22 -3.27 7.47
C SER A 77 -7.95 -2.27 6.57
N THR A 78 -8.80 -2.80 5.67
CA THR A 78 -9.70 -2.03 4.79
C THR A 78 -10.55 -1.01 5.49
N ASP A 79 -10.88 -1.26 6.75
CA ASP A 79 -11.66 -0.38 7.62
C ASP A 79 -11.01 1.00 7.84
N LYS A 80 -9.68 1.11 7.64
CA LYS A 80 -8.92 2.37 7.76
C LYS A 80 -8.49 2.95 6.43
N LEU A 81 -8.76 2.27 5.32
CA LEU A 81 -8.34 2.72 4.00
C LEU A 81 -9.33 3.78 3.50
N PRO A 82 -8.85 4.97 3.07
CA PRO A 82 -9.75 5.94 2.46
C PRO A 82 -10.39 5.31 1.23
N GLU A 83 -11.69 5.52 1.05
CA GLU A 83 -12.37 5.15 -0.19
C GLU A 83 -11.69 5.87 -1.36
N LEU A 84 -11.52 5.13 -2.45
CA LEU A 84 -10.86 5.64 -3.64
C LEU A 84 -11.87 6.54 -4.37
N GLU A 85 -11.91 7.83 -4.01
CA GLU A 85 -12.64 8.87 -4.76
C GLU A 85 -11.99 9.18 -6.12
#